data_AF-A0A938BXG8-F1
#
_entry.id   AF-A0A938BXG8-F1
#
_cell.length_a   1.000
_cell.length_b   1.000
_cell.length_c   1.000
_cell.angle_alpha   90.00
_cell.angle_beta   90.00
_cell.angle_gamma   90.00
#
_symmetry.space_group_name_H-M   'P 1'
#
loop_
_entity.id
_entity.type
_entity.pdbx_description
1 polymer ?
#
loop_
_entity_poly.entity_id
_entity_poly.type
_entity_poly.pdbx_seq_one_letter_code
_entity_poly.pdbx_strand_id
1 'polypeptide(L)'
;MTASAPAGGAASNARALLEVDDVVFAYPGGSAVLDHISLDLSEGSITGLVGPSGCGKSTLLALVSGLLSPASGQVRWAPETVSPPRHPLTMMFQKDTLLPWLSVED
;
A
#
# COMPACT_ATOMS: atom_id res chain seq x y z
N MET A 1 8.20 17.96 -9.97
CA MET A 1 9.40 17.30 -9.40
C MET A 1 9.07 15.82 -9.33
N THR A 2 9.47 15.09 -10.38
CA THR A 2 9.09 13.71 -10.68
C THR A 2 10.00 12.74 -9.92
N ALA A 3 9.47 12.00 -8.95
CA ALA A 3 10.17 10.86 -8.36
C ALA A 3 9.80 9.61 -9.17
N SER A 4 10.58 9.33 -10.21
CA SER A 4 10.59 8.00 -10.85
C SER A 4 11.31 7.04 -9.90
N ALA A 5 10.58 6.08 -9.35
CA ALA A 5 11.17 4.90 -8.76
C ALA A 5 11.90 4.10 -9.86
N PRO A 6 13.06 3.48 -9.57
CA PRO A 6 13.73 2.67 -10.56
C PRO A 6 12.86 1.47 -10.90
N ALA A 7 12.51 1.33 -12.18
CA ALA A 7 12.04 0.09 -12.76
C ALA A 7 13.17 -0.95 -12.64
N GLY A 8 13.17 -1.67 -11.52
CA GLY A 8 14.06 -2.78 -11.27
C GLY A 8 13.65 -3.97 -12.13
N GLY A 9 14.18 -4.01 -13.35
CA GLY A 9 14.15 -5.21 -14.19
C GLY A 9 14.88 -6.35 -13.49
N ALA A 10 14.12 -7.26 -12.90
CA ALA A 10 14.50 -8.65 -12.69
C ALA A 10 13.22 -9.46 -12.53
N ALA A 11 12.69 -9.94 -13.66
CA ALA A 11 11.83 -11.11 -13.69
C ALA A 11 12.64 -12.32 -13.19
N SER A 12 12.82 -12.42 -11.88
CA SER A 12 12.97 -13.71 -11.21
C SER A 12 11.56 -14.21 -10.95
N ASN A 13 11.31 -15.51 -11.05
CA ASN A 13 10.02 -16.17 -10.87
C ASN A 13 9.43 -16.05 -9.44
N ALA A 14 9.59 -14.91 -8.78
CA ALA A 14 8.90 -14.56 -7.55
C ALA A 14 7.48 -14.10 -7.95
N ARG A 15 6.48 -14.88 -7.55
CA ARG A 15 5.08 -14.51 -7.74
C ARG A 15 4.82 -13.20 -6.99
N ALA A 16 4.38 -12.17 -7.70
CA ALA A 16 3.95 -10.92 -7.06
C ALA A 16 2.78 -11.24 -6.11
N LEU A 17 2.94 -10.89 -4.84
CA LEU A 17 1.93 -11.02 -3.81
C LEU A 17 0.95 -9.85 -3.86
N LEU A 18 1.45 -8.66 -4.20
CA LEU A 18 0.69 -7.44 -4.38
C LEU A 18 1.12 -6.77 -5.68
N GLU A 19 0.15 -6.34 -6.47
CA GLU A 19 0.33 -5.56 -7.69
C GLU A 19 -0.52 -4.30 -7.58
N VAL A 20 0.12 -3.15 -7.76
CA VAL A 20 -0.53 -1.84 -7.90
C VAL A 20 -0.31 -1.40 -9.33
N ASP A 21 -1.40 -1.15 -10.06
CA ASP A 21 -1.38 -0.91 -11.48
C ASP A 21 -2.11 0.40 -11.80
N ASP A 22 -1.33 1.40 -12.19
CA ASP A 22 -1.75 2.72 -12.65
C ASP A 22 -2.72 3.45 -11.69
N VAL A 23 -2.42 3.37 -10.39
CA VAL A 23 -3.31 3.89 -9.36
C VAL A 23 -3.22 5.41 -9.24
N VAL A 24 -4.39 6.05 -9.36
CA VAL A 24 -4.60 7.47 -9.07
C VAL A 24 -5.55 7.59 -7.89
N PHE A 25 -5.27 8.53 -6.99
CA PHE A 25 -6.16 8.81 -5.86
C PHE A 25 -6.11 10.28 -5.45
N ALA A 26 -7.28 10.85 -5.16
CA ALA A 26 -7.46 12.16 -4.57
C ALA A 26 -8.51 12.09 -3.46
N TYR A 27 -8.29 12.85 -2.38
CA TYR A 27 -9.35 13.05 -1.38
C TYR A 27 -10.44 14.00 -1.93
N PRO A 28 -11.68 13.91 -1.45
CA PRO A 28 -12.77 14.79 -1.88
C PRO A 28 -12.37 16.27 -1.76
N GLY A 29 -12.48 17.01 -2.87
CA GLY A 29 -12.15 18.44 -2.93
C GLY A 29 -10.64 18.77 -2.90
N GLY A 30 -9.77 17.76 -2.94
CA GLY A 30 -8.32 17.92 -3.00
C GLY A 30 -7.72 17.69 -4.38
N SER A 31 -6.42 17.99 -4.52
CA SER A 31 -5.63 17.56 -5.67
C SER A 31 -5.29 16.07 -5.59
N ALA A 32 -4.83 15.49 -6.70
CA ALA A 32 -4.25 14.15 -6.72
C ALA A 32 -3.14 14.03 -5.65
N VAL A 33 -3.28 13.01 -4.80
CA VAL A 33 -2.28 12.63 -3.79
C VAL A 33 -1.36 11.54 -4.34
N LEU A 34 -1.93 10.62 -5.12
CA LEU A 34 -1.22 9.62 -5.90
C LEU A 34 -1.59 9.82 -7.36
N ASP A 35 -0.57 9.79 -8.22
CA ASP A 35 -0.67 10.10 -9.64
C ASP A 35 0.09 9.03 -10.42
N HIS A 36 -0.65 8.14 -11.09
CA HIS A 36 -0.14 7.04 -11.92
C HIS A 36 0.94 6.20 -11.24
N ILE A 37 0.64 5.66 -10.06
CA ILE A 37 1.57 4.83 -9.28
C ILE A 37 1.39 3.36 -9.66
N SER A 38 2.49 2.71 -10.07
CA SER A 38 2.58 1.26 -10.26
C SER A 38 3.74 0.67 -9.47
N LEU A 39 3.51 -0.47 -8.80
CA LEU A 39 4.53 -1.22 -8.07
C LEU A 39 4.11 -2.68 -7.87
N ASP A 40 5.11 -3.56 -7.77
CA ASP A 40 4.93 -4.97 -7.43
C ASP A 40 5.67 -5.30 -6.13
N LEU A 41 5.02 -6.03 -5.23
CA LEU A 41 5.64 -6.60 -4.04
C LEU A 41 5.67 -8.12 -4.15
N SER A 42 6.86 -8.69 -4.02
CA SER A 42 7.07 -10.13 -4.05
C SER A 42 6.81 -10.76 -2.67
N GLU A 43 6.31 -11.99 -2.67
CA GLU A 43 6.19 -12.78 -1.44
C GLU A 43 7.55 -12.98 -0.76
N GLY A 44 7.60 -12.90 0.58
CA GLY A 44 8.82 -13.05 1.38
C GLY A 44 9.79 -11.87 1.32
N SER A 45 9.42 -10.77 0.65
CA SER A 45 10.24 -9.55 0.60
C SER A 45 9.90 -8.56 1.71
N ILE A 46 10.89 -7.76 2.11
CA ILE A 46 10.70 -6.58 2.96
C ILE A 46 10.90 -5.35 2.10
N THR A 47 9.82 -4.61 1.83
CA THR A 47 9.85 -3.39 1.01
C THR A 47 9.66 -2.15 1.88
N GLY A 48 10.57 -1.20 1.76
CA GLY A 48 10.48 0.11 2.42
C GLY A 48 9.89 1.18 1.51
N LEU A 49 8.92 1.94 2.01
CA LEU A 49 8.37 3.12 1.35
C LEU A 49 8.85 4.40 2.06
N VAL A 50 9.68 5.19 1.37
CA VAL A 50 10.34 6.38 1.94
C VAL A 50 10.01 7.62 1.13
N GLY A 51 9.78 8.74 1.82
CA GLY A 51 9.53 10.03 1.19
C GLY A 51 9.12 11.11 2.19
N PRO A 52 9.12 12.41 1.79
CA PRO A 52 8.77 13.54 2.65
C PRO A 52 7.37 13.44 3.28
N SER A 53 7.11 14.22 4.33
CA SER A 53 5.74 14.33 4.87
C SER A 53 4.78 14.84 3.78
N GLY A 54 3.58 14.26 3.70
CA GLY A 54 2.55 14.64 2.71
C GLY A 54 2.70 14.03 1.31
N CYS A 55 3.74 13.24 1.02
CA CYS A 55 3.92 12.64 -0.32
C CYS A 55 3.01 11.42 -0.62
N GLY A 56 1.96 11.18 0.18
CA GLY A 56 0.99 10.11 -0.08
C GLY A 56 1.32 8.71 0.48
N LYS A 57 2.37 8.54 1.30
CA LYS A 57 2.74 7.20 1.84
C LYS A 57 1.60 6.50 2.58
N SER A 58 1.01 7.19 3.56
CA SER A 58 -0.11 6.63 4.34
C SER A 58 -1.34 6.38 3.47
N THR A 59 -1.54 7.19 2.42
CA THR A 59 -2.60 7.01 1.43
C THR A 59 -2.37 5.75 0.58
N LEU A 60 -1.14 5.52 0.11
CA LEU A 60 -0.78 4.31 -0.61
C LEU A 60 -0.97 3.07 0.25
N LEU A 61 -0.51 3.10 1.52
CA LEU A 61 -0.74 2.00 2.46
C LEU A 61 -2.22 1.74 2.73
N ALA A 62 -3.06 2.79 2.78
CA ALA A 62 -4.49 2.66 2.97
C ALA A 62 -5.23 2.09 1.74
N LEU A 63 -4.74 2.38 0.52
CA LEU A 63 -5.25 1.75 -0.72
C LEU A 63 -4.87 0.27 -0.76
N VAL A 64 -3.61 -0.03 -0.44
CA VAL A 64 -3.08 -1.40 -0.39
C VAL A 64 -3.82 -2.26 0.66
N SER A 65 -4.19 -1.66 1.80
CA SER A 65 -4.97 -2.35 2.83
C SER A 65 -6.47 -2.46 2.53
N GLY A 66 -6.95 -1.85 1.44
CA GLY A 66 -8.37 -1.81 1.09
C GLY A 66 -9.23 -0.88 1.96
N LEU A 67 -8.60 -0.03 2.78
CA LEU A 67 -9.30 1.02 3.55
C LEU A 67 -9.77 2.18 2.67
N LEU A 68 -9.09 2.40 1.54
CA LEU A 68 -9.48 3.35 0.49
C LEU A 68 -9.64 2.62 -0.83
N SER A 69 -10.48 3.17 -1.71
CA SER A 69 -10.60 2.72 -3.09
C SER A 69 -9.92 3.71 -4.04
N PRO A 70 -9.15 3.24 -5.03
CA PRO A 70 -8.51 4.13 -6.00
C PRO A 70 -9.56 4.83 -6.86
N ALA A 71 -9.24 6.02 -7.38
CA ALA A 71 -10.09 6.73 -8.33
C ALA A 71 -9.98 6.14 -9.75
N SER A 72 -8.79 5.64 -10.10
CA SER A 72 -8.53 4.84 -11.30
C SER A 72 -7.38 3.86 -11.04
N GLY A 73 -7.21 2.89 -11.92
CA GLY A 73 -6.27 1.79 -11.73
C GLY A 73 -6.79 0.74 -10.76
N GLN A 74 -5.92 -0.16 -10.33
CA GLN A 74 -6.30 -1.31 -9.51
C GLN A 74 -5.19 -1.76 -8.56
N VAL A 75 -5.60 -2.35 -7.44
CA VAL A 75 -4.73 -3.02 -6.48
C VAL A 75 -5.16 -4.48 -6.41
N ARG A 76 -4.26 -5.41 -6.71
CA ARG A 76 -4.52 -6.85 -6.76
C ARG A 76 -3.59 -7.59 -5.80
N TRP A 77 -4.15 -8.53 -5.04
CA TRP A 77 -3.43 -9.40 -4.13
C TRP A 77 -3.50 -10.85 -4.61
N ALA A 78 -2.42 -11.61 -4.48
CA ALA A 78 -2.37 -13.02 -4.84
C ALA A 78 -2.51 -13.96 -3.61
N PRO A 79 -3.07 -15.18 -3.78
CA PRO A 79 -3.96 -15.57 -4.86
C PRO A 79 -5.35 -14.92 -4.67
N GLU A 80 -6.03 -14.67 -5.78
CA GLU A 80 -7.31 -13.93 -5.90
C GLU A 80 -8.53 -14.62 -5.21
N THR A 81 -8.29 -15.61 -4.34
CA THR A 81 -9.24 -16.67 -4.01
C THR A 81 -10.20 -16.40 -2.85
N VAL A 82 -10.40 -15.15 -2.41
CA VAL A 82 -11.42 -14.88 -1.38
C VAL A 82 -12.19 -13.62 -1.72
N SER A 83 -13.51 -13.76 -1.88
CA SER A 83 -14.44 -12.63 -1.93
C SER A 83 -15.30 -12.64 -0.64
N PRO A 84 -15.28 -11.57 0.18
CA PRO A 84 -14.44 -10.38 0.03
C PRO A 84 -12.95 -10.72 0.25
N PRO A 85 -12.00 -9.93 -0.30
CA PRO A 85 -10.57 -10.13 -0.12
C PRO A 85 -10.23 -10.11 1.38
N ARG A 86 -10.03 -11.30 1.94
CA ARG A 86 -9.54 -11.50 3.32
C ARG A 86 -8.07 -11.86 3.24
N HIS A 87 -7.23 -10.92 2.82
CA HIS A 87 -5.79 -11.07 3.07
C HIS A 87 -5.58 -10.79 4.56
N PRO A 88 -4.77 -11.59 5.29
CA PRO A 88 -4.39 -11.29 6.67
C PRO A 88 -3.42 -10.09 6.66
N LEU A 89 -3.96 -8.90 6.38
CA LEU A 89 -3.24 -7.64 6.39
C LEU A 89 -3.30 -7.07 7.79
N THR A 90 -2.13 -7.06 8.44
CA THR A 90 -1.96 -6.39 9.72
C THR A 90 -1.39 -5.01 9.46
N MET A 91 -2.14 -3.96 9.79
CA MET A 91 -1.68 -2.59 9.70
C MET A 91 -1.27 -2.10 11.09
N MET A 92 -0.06 -1.54 11.18
CA MET A 92 0.42 -0.86 12.37
C MET A 92 0.41 0.63 12.10
N PHE A 93 -0.30 1.40 12.94
CA PHE A 93 -0.42 2.84 12.75
C PHE A 93 0.83 3.56 13.24
N GLN A 94 1.07 4.75 12.67
CA GLN A 94 2.21 5.60 13.05
C GLN A 94 2.11 6.10 14.51
N LYS A 95 0.90 6.20 15.06
CA LYS A 95 0.68 6.53 16.47
C LYS A 95 0.49 5.26 17.28
N ASP A 96 1.06 5.27 18.48
CA ASP A 96 0.79 4.28 19.51
C ASP A 96 -0.69 4.27 19.87
N THR A 97 -1.35 3.17 19.56
CA THR A 97 -2.74 2.91 19.97
C THR A 97 -2.76 2.02 21.22
N LEU A 98 -1.75 2.15 22.08
CA LEU A 98 -1.68 1.45 23.35
C LEU A 98 -2.80 1.96 24.28
N LEU A 99 -3.34 1.06 25.09
CA LEU A 99 -4.30 1.41 26.12
C LEU A 99 -3.51 1.80 27.37
N PRO A 100 -3.48 3.09 27.79
CA PRO A 100 -2.60 3.55 28.87
C PRO A 100 -2.85 2.88 30.24
N TRP A 101 -3.97 2.17 30.36
CA TRP A 101 -4.40 1.49 31.58
C TRP A 101 -4.19 -0.03 31.54
N LEU A 102 -3.64 -0.59 30.47
CA LEU A 102 -3.30 -2.02 30.37
C LEU A 102 -1.79 -2.24 30.45
N SER A 103 -1.42 -3.43 30.92
CA SER A 103 -0.02 -3.88 30.93
C SER A 103 0.36 -4.42 29.55
N VAL A 104 1.63 -4.79 29.34
CA VAL A 104 2.08 -5.37 28.06
C VAL A 104 1.51 -6.77 27.83
N GLU A 105 1.16 -7.48 28.91
CA GLU A 105 0.63 -8.84 28.85
C GLU A 105 -0.90 -8.87 28.70
N ASP A 106 -1.57 -7.74 28.96
CA ASP A 106 -3.05 -7.60 29.03
C ASP A 106 -3.61 -6.75 27.89
#